data_AF-A0A2D8RMY3-F1
#
_entry.id   AF-A0A2D8RMY3-F1
#
_cell.length_a   1.000
_cell.length_b   1.000
_cell.length_c   1.000
_cell.angle_alpha   90.00
_cell.angle_beta   90.00
_cell.angle_gamma   90.00
#
_symmetry.space_group_name_H-M   'P 1'
#
loop_
_entity.id
_entity.type
_entity.pdbx_description
1 polymer ?
#
loop_
_entity_poly.entity_id
_entity_poly.type
_entity_poly.pdbx_seq_one_letter_code
_entity_poly.pdbx_strand_id
1 'polypeptide(L)'
;MRKLLATAFAMGFLALNSSLQAESKLTEEQKEEALARFETLQEKLSLTDEQSPKVEEINMTYFEELRELRESGSSRLKKYREFKVINSKRDKAMKAVLSKEQYKVYSDLKKERQSFSLTSKSNRSN
;
A
#
# COMPACT_ATOMS: atom_id res chain seq x y z
N MET A 1 24.25 46.52 42.85
CA MET A 1 25.02 45.63 43.74
C MET A 1 25.14 44.26 43.10
N ARG A 2 26.37 43.81 42.84
CA ARG A 2 26.69 42.48 42.29
C ARG A 2 26.42 41.41 43.35
N LYS A 3 25.77 40.31 42.97
CA LYS A 3 25.86 39.03 43.71
C LYS A 3 26.33 37.96 42.72
N LEU A 4 27.34 37.23 43.18
CA LEU A 4 28.11 36.19 42.50
C LEU A 4 27.50 34.80 42.81
N LEU A 5 27.76 33.88 41.86
CA LEU A 5 27.95 32.42 42.01
C LEU A 5 26.72 31.54 42.37
N ALA A 6 26.41 30.55 41.51
CA ALA A 6 26.82 29.15 41.69
C ALA A 6 26.06 28.15 40.76
N THR A 7 26.83 27.16 40.26
CA THR A 7 26.48 25.73 39.99
C THR A 7 25.43 25.33 38.92
N ALA A 8 25.99 24.76 37.82
CA ALA A 8 25.83 23.39 37.31
C ALA A 8 24.44 22.76 37.06
N PHE A 9 24.39 22.09 35.89
CA PHE A 9 23.57 20.93 35.50
C PHE A 9 22.20 21.21 34.84
N ALA A 10 22.17 21.19 33.50
CA ALA A 10 21.01 20.69 32.74
C ALA A 10 21.43 20.33 31.31
N MET A 11 21.08 19.12 30.91
CA MET A 11 21.29 18.50 29.61
C MET A 11 20.90 19.41 28.45
N GLY A 12 21.88 19.74 27.60
CA GLY A 12 21.64 20.26 26.27
C GLY A 12 21.29 19.10 25.34
N PHE A 13 19.99 18.89 25.11
CA PHE A 13 19.44 18.13 23.98
C PHE A 13 19.98 18.73 22.67
N LEU A 14 21.07 18.18 22.14
CA LEU A 14 21.52 18.48 20.79
C LEU A 14 20.64 17.69 19.82
N ALA A 15 19.68 18.40 19.24
CA ALA A 15 18.81 17.97 18.17
C ALA A 15 19.65 17.53 16.95
N LEU A 16 19.78 16.23 16.74
CA LEU A 16 20.12 15.68 15.44
C LEU A 16 18.85 15.59 14.62
N ASN A 17 18.66 16.61 13.79
CA ASN A 17 17.74 16.61 12.67
C ASN A 17 18.20 15.56 11.65
N SER A 18 17.76 14.32 11.78
CA SER A 18 17.82 13.35 10.69
C SER A 18 16.61 13.52 9.79
N SER A 19 16.65 14.58 8.97
CA SER A 19 15.98 14.56 7.67
C SER A 19 16.77 13.64 6.74
N LEU A 20 16.70 12.34 7.00
CA LEU A 20 17.27 11.32 6.12
C LEU A 20 16.18 10.83 5.15
N GLN A 21 16.21 11.46 3.98
CA GLN A 21 16.02 10.86 2.66
C GLN A 21 14.77 9.99 2.43
N ALA A 22 13.83 10.61 1.72
CA ALA A 22 12.95 9.91 0.80
C ALA A 22 13.78 9.21 -0.31
N GLU A 23 14.04 7.92 -0.13
CA GLU A 23 14.04 6.95 -1.23
C GLU A 23 13.07 5.84 -0.82
N SER A 24 11.83 5.88 -1.29
CA SER A 24 10.86 4.79 -1.10
C SER A 24 11.14 3.65 -2.10
N LYS A 25 12.35 3.10 -2.06
CA LYS A 25 12.65 1.81 -2.66
C LYS A 25 11.99 0.76 -1.78
N LEU A 26 11.06 -0.01 -2.36
CA LEU A 26 10.47 -1.17 -1.71
C LEU A 26 11.60 -2.02 -1.10
N THR A 27 11.46 -2.45 0.14
CA THR A 27 12.43 -3.39 0.73
C THR A 27 12.42 -4.69 -0.09
N GLU A 28 13.53 -5.44 -0.10
CA GLU A 28 13.58 -6.72 -0.83
C GLU A 28 12.47 -7.68 -0.36
N GLU A 29 12.18 -7.71 0.94
CA GLU A 29 11.05 -8.46 1.51
C GLU A 29 9.68 -7.99 0.97
N GLN A 30 9.48 -6.67 0.81
CA GLN A 30 8.24 -6.14 0.22
C GLN A 30 8.11 -6.48 -1.26
N LYS A 31 9.24 -6.58 -1.98
CA LYS A 31 9.25 -7.01 -3.38
C LYS A 31 8.94 -8.50 -3.49
N GLU A 32 9.57 -9.34 -2.66
CA GLU A 32 9.30 -10.77 -2.60
C GLU A 32 7.84 -11.06 -2.25
N GLU A 33 7.27 -10.35 -1.27
CA GLU A 33 5.86 -10.50 -0.92
C GLU A 33 4.94 -10.04 -2.08
N ALA A 34 5.29 -8.95 -2.77
CA ALA A 34 4.55 -8.49 -3.93
C ALA A 34 4.62 -9.48 -5.10
N LEU A 35 5.78 -10.10 -5.33
CA LEU A 35 6.01 -11.15 -6.32
C LEU A 35 5.22 -12.42 -5.99
N ALA A 36 5.29 -12.92 -4.76
CA ALA A 36 4.52 -14.10 -4.34
C ALA A 36 2.99 -13.87 -4.47
N ARG A 37 2.53 -12.65 -4.13
CA ARG A 37 1.13 -12.25 -4.34
C ARG A 37 0.76 -12.12 -5.82
N PHE A 38 1.72 -11.80 -6.68
CA PHE A 38 1.55 -11.71 -8.12
C PHE A 38 1.52 -13.09 -8.77
N GLU A 39 2.45 -13.98 -8.42
CA GLU A 39 2.50 -15.38 -8.87
C GLU A 39 1.22 -16.13 -8.51
N THR A 40 0.76 -16.01 -7.25
CA THR A 40 -0.52 -16.61 -6.83
C THR A 40 -1.73 -16.04 -7.55
N LEU A 41 -1.68 -14.77 -7.98
CA LEU A 41 -2.74 -14.18 -8.79
C LEU A 41 -2.66 -14.67 -10.24
N GLN A 42 -1.46 -14.78 -10.82
CA GLN A 42 -1.23 -15.32 -12.15
C GLN A 42 -1.73 -16.76 -12.26
N GLU A 43 -1.39 -17.61 -11.29
CA GLU A 43 -1.82 -19.00 -11.24
C GLU A 43 -3.35 -19.11 -11.14
N LYS A 44 -3.96 -18.37 -10.20
CA LYS A 44 -5.41 -18.38 -10.00
C LYS A 44 -6.19 -17.83 -11.20
N LEU A 45 -5.62 -16.88 -11.94
CA LEU A 45 -6.23 -16.33 -13.15
C LEU A 45 -5.84 -17.09 -14.42
N SER A 46 -4.89 -18.03 -14.33
CA SER A 46 -4.33 -18.76 -15.46
C SER A 46 -4.02 -17.81 -16.63
N LEU A 47 -3.22 -16.76 -16.33
CA LEU A 47 -2.92 -15.73 -17.31
C LEU A 47 -2.09 -16.30 -18.46
N THR A 48 -2.42 -15.86 -19.68
CA THR A 48 -1.61 -16.15 -20.86
C THR A 48 -0.35 -15.29 -20.89
N ASP A 49 0.64 -15.67 -21.71
CA ASP A 49 1.89 -14.92 -21.89
C ASP A 49 1.64 -13.48 -22.39
N GLU A 50 0.56 -13.25 -23.14
CA GLU A 50 0.17 -11.91 -23.59
C GLU A 50 -0.56 -11.07 -22.54
N GLN A 51 -1.17 -11.71 -21.54
CA GLN A 51 -1.90 -11.06 -20.45
C GLN A 51 -1.01 -10.76 -19.26
N SER A 52 -0.06 -11.64 -18.96
CA SER A 52 0.86 -11.53 -17.82
C SER A 52 1.55 -10.16 -17.72
N PRO A 53 2.27 -9.66 -18.75
CA PRO A 53 2.94 -8.36 -18.66
C PRO A 53 1.97 -7.19 -18.46
N LYS A 54 0.78 -7.25 -19.08
CA LYS A 54 -0.25 -6.22 -18.90
C LYS A 54 -0.81 -6.20 -17.48
N VAL A 55 -1.05 -7.38 -16.91
CA VAL A 55 -1.54 -7.51 -15.53
C VAL A 55 -0.48 -7.08 -14.52
N GLU A 56 0.81 -7.35 -14.80
CA GLU A 56 1.94 -6.85 -14.02
C GLU A 56 1.95 -5.32 -14.00
N GLU A 57 1.93 -4.67 -15.16
CA GLU A 57 1.94 -3.22 -15.29
C GLU A 57 0.75 -2.56 -14.56
N ILE A 58 -0.46 -3.13 -14.69
CA ILE A 58 -1.65 -2.64 -13.97
C ILE A 58 -1.44 -2.75 -12.45
N ASN A 59 -0.84 -3.83 -11.96
CA ASN A 59 -0.59 -4.02 -10.54
C ASN A 59 0.52 -3.09 -10.04
N MET A 60 1.60 -2.89 -10.80
CA MET A 60 2.66 -1.92 -10.47
C MET A 60 2.09 -0.52 -10.31
N THR A 61 1.32 -0.04 -11.29
CA THR A 61 0.63 1.25 -11.23
C THR A 61 -0.25 1.36 -9.98
N TYR A 62 -1.03 0.32 -9.70
CA TYR A 62 -1.89 0.29 -8.51
C TYR A 62 -1.08 0.40 -7.21
N PHE A 63 0.06 -0.29 -7.09
CA PHE A 63 0.90 -0.23 -5.89
C PHE A 63 1.60 1.11 -5.74
N GLU A 64 2.03 1.73 -6.83
CA GLU A 64 2.60 3.09 -6.83
C GLU A 64 1.56 4.11 -6.35
N GLU A 65 0.35 4.10 -6.90
CA GLU A 65 -0.74 4.98 -6.48
C GLU A 65 -1.12 4.78 -5.00
N LEU A 66 -1.07 3.54 -4.50
CA LEU A 66 -1.28 3.26 -3.08
C LEU A 66 -0.14 3.78 -2.19
N ARG A 67 1.11 3.68 -2.64
CA ARG A 67 2.27 4.21 -1.93
C ARG A 67 2.15 5.73 -1.80
N GLU A 68 1.86 6.41 -2.89
CA GLU A 68 1.64 7.86 -2.92
C GLU A 68 0.47 8.26 -2.02
N LEU A 69 -0.65 7.53 -2.09
CA LEU A 69 -1.80 7.77 -1.24
C LEU A 69 -1.45 7.63 0.25
N ARG A 70 -0.66 6.62 0.61
CA ARG A 70 -0.20 6.38 1.97
C ARG A 70 0.67 7.53 2.46
N GLU A 71 1.61 7.97 1.63
CA GLU A 71 2.55 9.05 1.91
C GLU A 71 1.90 10.44 1.87
N SER A 72 0.73 10.58 1.26
CA SER A 72 0.01 11.86 1.23
C SER A 72 -0.38 12.36 2.62
N GLY A 73 -0.36 13.70 2.81
CA GLY A 73 -0.87 14.37 4.01
C GLY A 73 -2.40 14.44 4.11
N SER A 74 -3.14 13.73 3.24
CA SER A 74 -4.60 13.80 3.15
C SER A 74 -5.29 13.27 4.41
N SER A 75 -6.46 13.83 4.74
CA SER A 75 -7.30 13.32 5.82
C SER A 75 -7.75 11.87 5.56
N ARG A 76 -8.07 11.11 6.62
CA ARG A 76 -8.51 9.71 6.52
C ARG A 76 -9.69 9.53 5.55
N LEU A 77 -10.65 10.44 5.58
CA LEU A 77 -11.82 10.38 4.70
C LEU A 77 -11.44 10.64 3.23
N LYS A 78 -10.54 11.61 2.98
CA LYS A 78 -10.03 11.88 1.64
C LYS A 78 -9.24 10.68 1.10
N LYS A 79 -8.36 10.10 1.94
CA LYS A 79 -7.62 8.89 1.57
C LYS A 79 -8.54 7.72 1.23
N TYR A 80 -9.63 7.54 1.97
CA TYR A 80 -10.60 6.49 1.68
C TYR A 80 -11.30 6.69 0.32
N ARG A 81 -11.67 7.93 -0.04
CA ARG A 81 -12.25 8.22 -1.36
C ARG A 81 -11.24 7.98 -2.48
N GLU A 82 -10.01 8.44 -2.32
CA GLU A 82 -8.92 8.24 -3.29
C GLU A 82 -8.62 6.75 -3.48
N PHE A 83 -8.56 5.98 -2.39
CA PHE A 83 -8.42 4.53 -2.45
C PHE A 83 -9.52 3.85 -3.27
N LYS A 84 -10.78 4.31 -3.16
CA LYS A 84 -11.89 3.79 -3.97
C LYS A 84 -11.71 4.08 -5.45
N VAL A 85 -11.20 5.27 -5.79
CA VAL A 85 -10.89 5.65 -7.18
C VAL A 85 -9.78 4.77 -7.74
N ILE A 86 -8.66 4.62 -7.02
CA ILE A 86 -7.53 3.76 -7.39
C ILE A 86 -7.99 2.31 -7.63
N ASN A 87 -8.82 1.78 -6.73
CA ASN A 87 -9.41 0.45 -6.90
C ASN A 87 -10.30 0.35 -8.14
N SER A 88 -11.13 1.35 -8.42
CA SER A 88 -12.00 1.34 -9.60
C SER A 88 -11.19 1.42 -10.89
N LYS A 89 -10.11 2.21 -10.91
CA LYS A 89 -9.18 2.30 -12.03
C LYS A 89 -8.56 0.94 -12.33
N ARG A 90 -8.02 0.26 -11.31
CA ARG A 90 -7.47 -1.10 -11.43
C ARG A 90 -8.50 -2.09 -11.96
N ASP A 91 -9.72 -2.10 -11.41
CA ASP A 91 -10.76 -3.05 -11.86
C ASP A 91 -11.11 -2.86 -13.33
N LYS A 92 -11.22 -1.62 -13.80
CA LYS A 92 -11.49 -1.31 -15.21
C LYS A 92 -10.36 -1.80 -16.11
N ALA A 93 -9.11 -1.55 -15.70
CA ALA A 93 -7.94 -2.01 -16.45
C ALA A 93 -7.87 -3.55 -16.50
N MET A 94 -8.10 -4.23 -15.37
CA MET A 94 -8.17 -5.70 -15.33
C MET A 94 -9.28 -6.25 -16.23
N LYS A 95 -10.46 -5.62 -16.24
CA LYS A 95 -11.57 -6.05 -17.11
C LYS A 95 -11.25 -5.95 -18.60
N ALA A 96 -10.37 -5.03 -18.99
CA ALA A 96 -9.97 -4.85 -20.38
C ALA A 96 -8.94 -5.90 -20.84
N VAL A 97 -8.17 -6.48 -19.91
CA VAL A 97 -7.09 -7.44 -20.20
C VAL A 97 -7.53 -8.88 -19.98
N LEU A 98 -8.36 -9.13 -18.98
CA LEU A 98 -8.82 -10.46 -18.60
C LEU A 98 -10.02 -10.91 -19.43
N SER A 99 -10.14 -12.22 -19.65
CA SER A 99 -11.37 -12.81 -20.14
C SER A 99 -12.51 -12.63 -19.13
N LYS A 100 -13.75 -12.91 -19.55
CA LYS A 100 -14.92 -12.82 -18.68
C LYS A 100 -14.81 -13.77 -17.47
N GLU A 101 -14.31 -14.98 -17.71
CA GLU A 101 -14.13 -16.04 -16.71
C GLU A 101 -13.01 -15.65 -15.74
N GLN A 102 -11.87 -15.18 -16.25
CA GLN A 102 -10.75 -14.69 -15.43
C GLN A 102 -11.17 -13.49 -14.59
N TYR A 103 -11.91 -12.54 -15.17
CA TYR A 103 -12.41 -11.38 -14.43
C TYR A 103 -13.41 -11.76 -13.33
N LYS A 104 -14.20 -12.82 -13.53
CA LYS A 104 -15.06 -13.37 -12.47
C LYS A 104 -14.23 -13.90 -11.30
N VAL A 105 -13.19 -14.70 -11.57
CA VAL A 105 -12.27 -15.20 -10.53
C VAL A 105 -11.60 -14.05 -9.78
N TYR A 106 -11.08 -13.05 -10.49
CA TYR A 106 -10.51 -11.84 -9.91
C TYR A 106 -11.51 -11.13 -8.98
N SER A 107 -12.75 -10.95 -9.44
CA SER A 107 -13.81 -10.28 -8.67
C SER A 107 -14.18 -11.06 -7.40
N ASP A 108 -14.20 -12.39 -7.45
CA ASP A 108 -14.53 -13.24 -6.31
C ASP A 108 -13.39 -13.23 -5.27
N LEU A 109 -12.12 -13.29 -5.70
CA LEU A 109 -10.95 -13.10 -4.82
C LEU A 109 -10.97 -11.74 -4.10
N LYS A 110 -11.43 -10.69 -4.78
CA LYS A 110 -11.58 -9.36 -4.19
C LYS A 110 -12.65 -9.34 -3.09
N LYS A 111 -13.80 -9.98 -3.32
CA LYS A 111 -14.89 -10.06 -2.34
C LYS A 111 -14.47 -10.84 -1.10
N GLU A 112 -13.75 -11.96 -1.27
CA GLU A 112 -13.22 -12.76 -0.17
C GLU A 112 -12.26 -11.94 0.71
N ARG A 113 -11.37 -11.17 0.10
CA ARG A 113 -10.47 -10.27 0.83
C ARG A 113 -11.24 -9.20 1.60
N GLN A 114 -12.32 -8.67 1.01
CA GLN A 114 -13.16 -7.68 1.66
C GLN A 114 -13.94 -8.28 2.83
N SER A 115 -14.53 -9.47 2.69
CA SER A 115 -15.28 -10.13 3.76
C SER A 115 -14.36 -10.47 4.94
N PHE A 116 -13.17 -11.01 4.69
CA PHE A 116 -12.18 -11.29 5.72
C PHE A 116 -11.76 -10.03 6.49
N SER A 117 -11.60 -8.89 5.79
CA SER A 117 -11.30 -7.60 6.43
C SER A 117 -12.43 -7.11 7.35
N LEU A 118 -13.68 -7.43 7.03
CA LEU A 118 -14.83 -7.05 7.85
C LEU A 118 -14.94 -7.94 9.11
N THR A 119 -14.81 -9.25 8.95
CA THR A 119 -14.86 -10.22 10.07
C THR A 119 -13.73 -9.97 11.06
N SER A 120 -12.50 -9.74 10.58
CA SER A 120 -11.33 -9.45 11.43
C SER A 120 -11.45 -8.12 12.19
N LYS A 121 -12.15 -7.12 11.64
CA LYS A 121 -12.44 -5.87 12.37
C LYS A 121 -13.48 -6.09 13.46
N SER A 122 -14.54 -6.85 13.17
CA SER A 122 -15.58 -7.18 14.15
C SER A 122 -15.03 -7.94 15.36
N ASN A 123 -14.06 -8.83 15.16
CA ASN A 123 -13.44 -9.59 16.26
C ASN A 123 -12.41 -8.77 17.07
N ARG A 124 -11.91 -7.64 16.57
CA ARG A 124 -11.00 -6.74 17.32
C ARG A 124 -11.74 -5.70 18.16
N SER A 125 -13.05 -5.57 18.00
CA SER A 125 -13.91 -4.62 18.72
C SER A 125 -14.72 -5.25 19.86
N ASN A 126 -14.50 -6.53 20.15
CA ASN A 126 -14.95 -7.23 21.37
C ASN A 126 -13.75 -7.47 22.29
#